data_AF-X1SGK2-F1
#
_entry.id   AF-X1SGK2-F1
#
_cell.length_a   1.000
_cell.length_b   1.000
_cell.length_c   1.000
_cell.angle_alpha   90.00
_cell.angle_beta   90.00
_cell.angle_gamma   90.00
#
_symmetry.space_group_name_H-M   'P 1'
#
loop_
_entity.id
_entity.type
_entity.pdbx_description
1 polymer ?
#
loop_
_entity_poly.entity_id
_entity_poly.type
_entity_poly.pdbx_seq_one_letter_code
_entity_poly.pdbx_strand_id
1 'polypeptide(L)'
;ENHPNWTDSEIAKQAAKDLKTRVSRQAVARIRVSHFEAANSLTPPSKSELMEIEAMTRRMEEQVRQCVQMSFDFENRPELKDKVDKFAEEPAPEATCAAEAKVLSQLQEGIAIPYAGLSFYHTFLSELDFCELLKEFELGKSGQYQFSEIFLSLFFGLGLRLPSIEAHKLVNPSQLGPLFGMLRSPDPITIRLWLDIMAEKNLVDSVIDKFAIKALRMGAIDPEVFFIDGHFLPYYGLSLLAKGYHTVRRQLLKGNEIYVVSDIRKRPLMFITEGCEID
;
A
#
# COMPACT_ATOMS: atom_id res chain seq x y z
N GLU A 1 -2.41 -9.04 33.48
CA GLU A 1 -3.65 -8.38 33.96
C GLU A 1 -3.83 -8.36 35.48
N ASN A 2 -3.20 -9.27 36.26
CA ASN A 2 -3.40 -9.34 37.72
C ASN A 2 -2.92 -8.13 38.55
N HIS A 3 -2.11 -7.22 37.97
CA HIS A 3 -1.59 -6.01 38.64
C HIS A 3 -1.59 -4.79 37.69
N PRO A 4 -2.76 -4.18 37.41
CA PRO A 4 -2.89 -3.10 36.42
C PRO A 4 -2.18 -1.80 36.82
N ASN A 5 -1.93 -1.58 38.11
CA ASN A 5 -1.34 -0.34 38.64
C ASN A 5 0.19 -0.37 38.73
N TRP A 6 0.83 -1.48 38.36
CA TRP A 6 2.29 -1.60 38.47
C TRP A 6 3.00 -0.88 37.32
N THR A 7 4.09 -0.21 37.66
CA THR A 7 4.98 0.41 36.68
C THR A 7 5.76 -0.66 35.91
N ASP A 8 6.22 -0.33 34.68
CA ASP A 8 7.02 -1.25 33.86
C ASP A 8 8.27 -1.76 34.60
N SER A 9 8.81 -0.94 35.50
CA SER A 9 10.00 -1.29 36.27
C SER A 9 9.72 -2.29 37.38
N GLU A 10 8.55 -2.25 37.99
CA GLU A 10 8.14 -3.21 39.03
C GLU A 10 7.83 -4.56 38.40
N ILE A 11 7.14 -4.56 37.27
CA ILE A 11 6.87 -5.77 36.49
C ILE A 11 8.17 -6.40 36.00
N ALA A 12 9.12 -5.62 35.49
CA ALA A 12 10.42 -6.15 35.05
C ALA A 12 11.23 -6.75 36.20
N LYS A 13 11.21 -6.13 37.38
CA LYS A 13 11.88 -6.68 38.58
C LYS A 13 11.24 -7.98 39.05
N GLN A 14 9.91 -8.06 39.03
CA GLN A 14 9.20 -9.26 39.44
C GLN A 14 9.41 -10.39 38.42
N ALA A 15 9.24 -10.11 37.12
CA ALA A 15 9.50 -11.07 36.06
C ALA A 15 10.95 -11.58 36.05
N ALA A 16 11.92 -10.72 36.37
CA ALA A 16 13.32 -11.12 36.48
C ALA A 16 13.56 -12.11 37.63
N LYS A 17 12.84 -11.96 38.75
CA LYS A 17 12.89 -12.92 39.87
C LYS A 17 12.25 -14.24 39.49
N ASP A 18 11.07 -14.19 38.88
CA ASP A 18 10.27 -15.38 38.56
C ASP A 18 10.93 -16.24 37.47
N LEU A 19 11.47 -15.58 36.43
CA LEU A 19 12.11 -16.25 35.30
C LEU A 19 13.62 -16.52 35.52
N LYS A 20 14.16 -16.09 36.67
CA LYS A 20 15.60 -16.16 37.00
C LYS A 20 16.51 -15.66 35.87
N THR A 21 16.06 -14.63 35.15
CA THR A 21 16.79 -14.06 34.02
C THR A 21 16.66 -12.55 34.02
N ARG A 22 17.57 -11.85 33.33
CA ARG A 22 17.52 -10.38 33.27
C ARG A 22 16.40 -9.94 32.33
N VAL A 23 15.33 -9.40 32.91
CA VAL A 23 14.25 -8.77 32.16
C VAL A 23 14.42 -7.26 32.17
N SER A 24 14.49 -6.64 31.00
CA SER A 24 14.62 -5.18 30.89
C SER A 24 13.26 -4.50 31.01
N ARG A 25 13.23 -3.32 31.62
CA ARG A 25 12.03 -2.45 31.64
C ARG A 25 11.50 -2.21 30.22
N GLN A 26 12.39 -2.02 29.24
CA GLN A 26 12.00 -1.76 27.86
C GLN A 26 11.30 -2.95 27.21
N ALA A 27 11.70 -4.18 27.53
CA ALA A 27 11.01 -5.39 27.05
C ALA A 27 9.58 -5.47 27.60
N VAL A 28 9.40 -5.18 28.89
CA VAL A 28 8.08 -5.10 29.53
C VAL A 28 7.21 -4.02 28.90
N ALA A 29 7.75 -2.81 28.71
CA ALA A 29 7.01 -1.71 28.09
C ALA A 29 6.54 -2.07 26.67
N ARG A 30 7.37 -2.74 25.86
CA ARG A 30 6.99 -3.20 24.52
C ARG A 30 5.83 -4.20 24.56
N ILE A 31 5.88 -5.19 25.45
CA ILE A 31 4.82 -6.19 25.62
C ILE A 31 3.52 -5.53 26.09
N ARG A 32 3.61 -4.54 26.97
CA ARG A 32 2.43 -3.83 27.49
C ARG A 32 1.81 -2.89 26.46
N VAL A 33 2.63 -2.24 25.64
CA VAL A 33 2.18 -1.44 24.49
C VAL A 33 1.61 -2.33 23.39
N SER A 34 2.16 -3.54 23.17
CA SER A 34 1.60 -4.48 22.19
C SER A 34 0.24 -5.07 22.59
N HIS A 35 -0.15 -4.96 23.87
CA HIS A 35 -1.49 -5.33 24.36
C HIS A 35 -2.47 -4.15 24.39
N PHE A 36 -2.00 -2.92 24.19
CA PHE A 36 -2.89 -1.85 23.75
C PHE A 36 -3.11 -2.05 22.25
N GLU A 37 -4.17 -2.78 21.91
CA GLU A 37 -4.70 -2.76 20.55
C GLU A 37 -4.91 -1.29 20.18
N ALA A 38 -4.11 -0.80 19.24
CA ALA A 38 -4.47 0.45 18.59
C ALA A 38 -5.88 0.23 18.04
N ALA A 39 -6.77 1.22 18.16
CA ALA A 39 -8.15 1.11 17.68
C ALA A 39 -8.28 0.76 16.16
N ASN A 40 -7.15 0.63 15.45
CA ASN A 40 -6.99 0.18 14.06
C ASN A 40 -5.95 -0.96 13.88
N SER A 41 -5.58 -1.75 14.91
CA SER A 41 -4.55 -2.81 14.80
C SER A 41 -5.08 -4.05 14.10
N LEU A 42 -5.39 -3.91 12.81
CA LEU A 42 -5.53 -5.04 11.91
C LEU A 42 -4.13 -5.59 11.64
N THR A 43 -3.83 -6.77 12.18
CA THR A 43 -2.53 -7.42 12.01
C THR A 43 -2.23 -7.67 10.53
N PRO A 44 -0.99 -7.44 10.06
CA PRO A 44 -0.61 -7.77 8.69
C PRO A 44 -0.79 -9.27 8.46
N PRO A 45 -1.25 -9.70 7.27
CA PRO A 45 -1.52 -11.09 7.02
C PRO A 45 -0.22 -11.91 7.00
N SER A 46 -0.27 -13.07 7.65
CA SER A 46 0.76 -14.09 7.59
C SER A 46 0.77 -14.81 6.23
N LYS A 47 1.88 -15.48 5.93
CA LYS A 47 1.99 -16.29 4.70
C LYS A 47 0.94 -17.41 4.66
N SER A 48 0.67 -18.04 5.80
CA SER A 48 -0.34 -19.11 5.89
C SER A 48 -1.73 -18.58 5.57
N GLU A 49 -2.12 -17.42 6.10
CA GLU A 49 -3.42 -16.80 5.80
C GLU A 49 -3.55 -16.49 4.30
N LEU A 50 -2.51 -15.93 3.68
CA LEU A 50 -2.52 -15.66 2.23
C LEU A 50 -2.63 -16.95 1.39
N MET A 51 -1.93 -18.01 1.80
CA MET A 51 -2.04 -19.32 1.15
C MET A 51 -3.41 -19.96 1.34
N GLU A 52 -4.05 -19.78 2.49
CA GLU A 52 -5.40 -20.26 2.77
C GLU A 52 -6.43 -19.51 1.91
N ILE A 53 -6.31 -18.19 1.78
CA ILE A 53 -7.14 -17.38 0.88
C ILE A 53 -6.98 -17.85 -0.58
N GLU A 54 -5.75 -18.11 -1.03
CA GLU A 54 -5.50 -18.64 -2.37
C GLU A 54 -6.14 -20.03 -2.55
N ALA A 55 -5.97 -20.93 -1.58
CA ALA A 55 -6.54 -22.27 -1.62
C ALA A 55 -8.07 -22.27 -1.55
N MET A 56 -8.66 -21.32 -0.83
CA MET A 56 -10.11 -21.11 -0.80
C MET A 56 -10.60 -20.63 -2.16
N THR A 57 -9.91 -19.67 -2.77
CA THR A 57 -10.26 -19.13 -4.09
C THR A 57 -10.24 -20.21 -5.16
N ARG A 58 -9.22 -21.09 -5.18
CA ARG A 58 -9.16 -22.22 -6.12
C ARG A 58 -10.31 -23.21 -5.91
N ARG A 59 -10.65 -23.52 -4.65
CA ARG A 59 -11.79 -24.38 -4.33
C ARG A 59 -13.11 -23.77 -4.79
N MET A 60 -13.28 -22.47 -4.56
CA MET A 60 -14.43 -21.73 -5.06
C MET A 60 -14.45 -21.80 -6.59
N GLU A 61 -13.37 -21.44 -7.28
CA GLU A 61 -13.27 -21.52 -8.74
C GLU A 61 -13.68 -22.90 -9.28
N GLU A 62 -13.19 -23.99 -8.68
CA GLU A 62 -13.52 -25.35 -9.11
C GLU A 62 -15.00 -25.70 -8.88
N GLN A 63 -15.57 -25.29 -7.75
CA GLN A 63 -17.00 -25.47 -7.45
C GLN A 63 -17.91 -24.59 -8.32
N VAL A 64 -17.40 -23.43 -8.70
CA VAL A 64 -18.16 -22.32 -9.27
C VAL A 64 -18.00 -22.25 -10.79
N ARG A 65 -16.99 -22.93 -11.37
CA ARG A 65 -16.71 -23.03 -12.81
C ARG A 65 -17.92 -23.41 -13.66
N GLN A 66 -18.89 -24.12 -13.07
CA GLN A 66 -20.11 -24.58 -13.73
C GLN A 66 -21.35 -23.74 -13.39
N CYS A 67 -21.30 -22.86 -12.39
CA CYS A 67 -22.48 -22.25 -11.76
C CYS A 67 -22.44 -20.73 -11.58
N VAL A 68 -21.29 -20.06 -11.75
CA VAL A 68 -21.27 -18.58 -11.75
C VAL A 68 -21.55 -18.03 -13.11
N GLN A 69 -22.39 -17.01 -13.07
CA GLN A 69 -22.57 -16.03 -14.11
C GLN A 69 -21.22 -15.39 -14.47
N MET A 70 -20.57 -15.93 -15.50
CA MET A 70 -19.32 -15.41 -16.07
C MET A 70 -19.53 -14.08 -16.82
N SER A 71 -20.79 -13.70 -17.06
CA SER A 71 -21.18 -12.48 -17.76
C SER A 71 -22.21 -11.72 -16.95
N PHE A 72 -21.92 -10.45 -16.62
CA PHE A 72 -22.92 -9.59 -15.99
C PHE A 72 -24.15 -9.49 -16.89
N ASP A 73 -25.34 -9.66 -16.31
CA ASP A 73 -26.60 -9.53 -17.04
C ASP A 73 -26.91 -8.04 -17.26
N PHE A 74 -26.38 -7.53 -18.37
CA PHE A 74 -26.60 -6.17 -18.82
C PHE A 74 -27.94 -6.02 -19.56
N GLU A 75 -28.47 -7.10 -20.14
CA GLU A 75 -29.71 -7.05 -20.93
C GLU A 75 -30.93 -6.74 -20.07
N ASN A 76 -31.00 -7.30 -18.86
CA ASN A 76 -32.10 -7.07 -17.93
C ASN A 76 -31.90 -5.85 -17.02
N ARG A 77 -30.87 -5.02 -17.26
CA ARG A 77 -30.55 -3.82 -16.48
C ARG A 77 -30.54 -2.57 -17.37
N PRO A 78 -31.71 -1.99 -17.68
CA PRO A 78 -31.83 -0.85 -18.60
C PRO A 78 -31.02 0.37 -18.14
N GLU A 79 -30.82 0.57 -16.84
CA GLU A 79 -29.98 1.63 -16.27
C GLU A 79 -28.49 1.54 -16.65
N LEU A 80 -28.02 0.35 -17.04
CA LEU A 80 -26.63 0.09 -17.42
C LEU A 80 -26.43 0.00 -18.93
N LYS A 81 -27.50 -0.18 -19.71
CA LYS A 81 -27.45 -0.43 -21.15
C LYS A 81 -26.76 0.71 -21.90
N ASP A 82 -27.16 1.95 -21.62
CA ASP A 82 -26.55 3.15 -22.23
C ASP A 82 -25.05 3.28 -21.90
N LYS A 83 -24.62 2.84 -20.72
CA LYS A 83 -23.20 2.85 -20.34
C LYS A 83 -22.42 1.74 -21.04
N VAL A 84 -23.01 0.56 -21.19
CA VAL A 84 -22.38 -0.57 -21.88
C VAL A 84 -22.14 -0.22 -23.35
N ASP A 85 -23.13 0.37 -24.02
CA ASP A 85 -23.00 0.79 -25.42
C ASP A 85 -21.89 1.84 -25.57
N LYS A 86 -21.84 2.81 -24.64
CA LYS A 86 -20.77 3.82 -24.61
C LYS A 86 -19.38 3.23 -24.39
N PHE A 87 -19.25 2.24 -23.48
CA PHE A 87 -17.97 1.55 -23.25
C PHE A 87 -17.58 0.65 -24.42
N ALA A 88 -18.54 0.10 -25.17
CA ALA A 88 -18.27 -0.70 -26.35
C ALA A 88 -17.69 0.12 -27.52
N GLU A 89 -17.91 1.44 -27.52
CA GLU A 89 -17.31 2.37 -28.49
C GLU A 89 -15.86 2.75 -28.12
N GLU A 90 -15.41 2.50 -26.89
CA GLU A 90 -14.02 2.75 -26.51
C GLU A 90 -13.10 1.73 -27.21
N PRO A 91 -11.99 2.19 -27.84
CA PRO A 91 -11.09 1.30 -28.54
C PRO A 91 -10.49 0.29 -27.56
N ALA A 92 -10.54 -1.00 -27.92
CA ALA A 92 -9.91 -2.04 -27.13
C ALA A 92 -8.41 -1.74 -26.96
N PRO A 93 -7.83 -2.01 -25.78
CA PRO A 93 -6.41 -1.80 -25.56
C PRO A 93 -5.59 -2.65 -26.53
N GLU A 94 -4.63 -2.02 -27.21
CA GLU A 94 -3.72 -2.70 -28.13
C GLU A 94 -2.42 -3.07 -27.41
N ALA A 95 -2.01 -4.34 -27.54
CA ALA A 95 -0.73 -4.78 -27.02
C ALA A 95 0.43 -4.24 -27.86
N THR A 96 1.43 -3.68 -27.20
CA THR A 96 2.68 -3.22 -27.80
C THR A 96 3.78 -4.27 -27.77
N CYS A 97 3.63 -5.31 -26.93
CA CYS A 97 4.56 -6.43 -26.84
C CYS A 97 3.87 -7.77 -26.61
N ALA A 98 4.60 -8.87 -26.79
CA ALA A 98 4.07 -10.23 -26.62
C ALA A 98 3.60 -10.54 -25.18
N ALA A 99 4.22 -9.91 -24.18
CA ALA A 99 3.81 -10.05 -22.78
C ALA A 99 2.44 -9.41 -22.54
N GLU A 100 2.23 -8.18 -23.03
CA GLU A 100 0.95 -7.48 -22.99
C GLU A 100 -0.14 -8.25 -23.74
N ALA A 101 0.17 -8.76 -24.93
CA ALA A 101 -0.79 -9.55 -25.70
C ALA A 101 -1.29 -10.78 -24.92
N LYS A 102 -0.39 -11.42 -24.17
CA LYS A 102 -0.73 -12.55 -23.30
C LYS A 102 -1.61 -12.12 -22.13
N VAL A 103 -1.33 -10.98 -21.49
CA VAL A 103 -2.19 -10.44 -20.42
C VAL A 103 -3.58 -10.16 -20.96
N LEU A 104 -3.70 -9.46 -22.08
CA LEU A 104 -4.99 -9.10 -22.67
C LEU A 104 -5.82 -10.34 -22.99
N SER A 105 -5.21 -11.36 -23.58
CA SER A 105 -5.88 -12.65 -23.84
C SER A 105 -6.41 -13.28 -22.55
N GLN A 106 -5.62 -13.29 -21.47
CA GLN A 106 -6.06 -13.85 -20.19
C GLN A 106 -7.19 -13.03 -19.55
N LEU A 107 -7.13 -11.69 -19.64
CA LEU A 107 -8.19 -10.82 -19.12
C LEU A 107 -9.50 -10.99 -19.89
N GLN A 108 -9.44 -11.19 -21.22
CA GLN A 108 -10.61 -11.48 -22.05
C GLN A 108 -11.26 -12.82 -21.72
N GLU A 109 -10.46 -13.84 -21.42
CA GLU A 109 -10.96 -15.15 -20.95
C GLU A 109 -11.54 -15.07 -19.53
N GLY A 110 -11.10 -14.09 -18.74
CA GLY A 110 -11.41 -13.95 -17.32
C GLY A 110 -10.40 -14.72 -16.46
N ILE A 111 -9.97 -14.08 -15.36
CA ILE A 111 -8.99 -14.66 -14.43
C ILE A 111 -9.59 -14.68 -13.03
N ALA A 112 -9.64 -15.86 -12.42
CA ALA A 112 -9.98 -16.00 -11.01
C ALA A 112 -8.74 -15.69 -10.16
N ILE A 113 -8.82 -14.61 -9.39
CA ILE A 113 -7.79 -14.21 -8.43
C ILE A 113 -8.41 -13.96 -7.04
N PRO A 114 -7.70 -14.30 -5.94
CA PRO A 114 -8.19 -14.10 -4.57
C PRO A 114 -8.43 -12.63 -4.22
N TYR A 115 -7.81 -11.73 -4.99
CA TYR A 115 -7.76 -10.31 -4.70
C TYR A 115 -8.67 -9.49 -5.63
N ALA A 116 -9.55 -10.11 -6.41
CA ALA A 116 -10.38 -9.44 -7.41
C ALA A 116 -11.24 -8.30 -6.82
N GLY A 117 -11.60 -8.37 -5.54
CA GLY A 117 -12.29 -7.28 -4.84
C GLY A 117 -11.46 -5.99 -4.76
N LEU A 118 -10.13 -6.05 -4.83
CA LEU A 118 -9.30 -4.85 -4.89
C LEU A 118 -9.44 -4.12 -6.22
N SER A 119 -9.95 -4.77 -7.29
CA SER A 119 -10.17 -4.11 -8.58
C SER A 119 -11.14 -2.92 -8.48
N PHE A 120 -11.98 -2.83 -7.45
CA PHE A 120 -12.83 -1.65 -7.20
C PHE A 120 -12.02 -0.37 -6.99
N TYR A 121 -10.76 -0.46 -6.56
CA TYR A 121 -9.90 0.72 -6.47
C TYR A 121 -9.57 1.33 -7.84
N HIS A 122 -9.72 0.60 -8.94
CA HIS A 122 -9.55 1.17 -10.28
C HIS A 122 -10.52 2.29 -10.58
N THR A 123 -11.72 2.27 -9.98
CA THR A 123 -12.66 3.40 -10.11
C THR A 123 -12.04 4.68 -9.54
N PHE A 124 -11.47 4.60 -8.34
CA PHE A 124 -10.77 5.73 -7.72
C PHE A 124 -9.52 6.15 -8.51
N LEU A 125 -8.70 5.18 -8.95
CA LEU A 125 -7.48 5.46 -9.72
C LEU A 125 -7.80 6.12 -11.06
N SER A 126 -8.93 5.77 -11.68
CA SER A 126 -9.43 6.40 -12.90
C SER A 126 -9.89 7.83 -12.64
N GLU A 127 -10.68 8.10 -11.59
CA GLU A 127 -11.09 9.46 -11.24
C GLU A 127 -9.89 10.37 -10.88
N LEU A 128 -8.82 9.77 -10.37
CA LEU A 128 -7.57 10.45 -10.03
C LEU A 128 -6.68 10.70 -11.28
N ASP A 129 -7.04 10.18 -12.46
CA ASP A 129 -6.17 10.11 -13.64
C ASP A 129 -4.75 9.61 -13.27
N PHE A 130 -4.68 8.50 -12.55
CA PHE A 130 -3.44 8.03 -11.92
C PHE A 130 -2.25 7.90 -12.90
N CYS A 131 -2.48 7.41 -14.12
CA CYS A 131 -1.43 7.31 -15.13
C CYS A 131 -0.86 8.68 -15.50
N GLU A 132 -1.71 9.71 -15.67
CA GLU A 132 -1.25 11.06 -16.00
C GLU A 132 -0.46 11.70 -14.85
N LEU A 133 -0.78 11.37 -13.59
CA LEU A 133 0.01 11.82 -12.44
C LEU A 133 1.46 11.32 -12.48
N LEU A 134 1.67 10.09 -12.95
CA LEU A 134 2.97 9.43 -12.94
C LEU A 134 3.72 9.47 -14.28
N LYS A 135 3.12 10.08 -15.30
CA LYS A 135 3.67 10.16 -16.65
C LYS A 135 5.08 10.75 -16.75
N GLU A 136 5.42 11.71 -15.87
CA GLU A 136 6.76 12.29 -15.85
C GLU A 136 7.83 11.30 -15.34
N PHE A 137 7.39 10.30 -14.58
CA PHE A 137 8.26 9.20 -14.25
C PHE A 137 8.48 8.31 -15.48
N GLU A 138 7.45 7.89 -16.23
CA GLU A 138 7.51 6.87 -17.31
C GLU A 138 8.83 6.84 -18.12
N LEU A 139 9.42 5.64 -18.24
CA LEU A 139 10.50 5.39 -19.18
C LEU A 139 9.88 5.00 -20.53
N GLY A 140 10.61 5.23 -21.63
CA GLY A 140 10.13 4.83 -22.96
C GLY A 140 9.71 3.35 -23.01
N LYS A 141 8.87 3.00 -24.00
CA LYS A 141 8.28 1.66 -24.17
C LYS A 141 9.36 0.58 -24.15
N SER A 142 9.51 -0.10 -23.03
CA SER A 142 10.29 -1.32 -22.88
C SER A 142 9.38 -2.35 -22.22
N GLY A 143 9.48 -3.63 -22.62
CA GLY A 143 8.64 -4.72 -22.10
C GLY A 143 8.94 -5.12 -20.65
N GLN A 144 9.32 -4.15 -19.81
CA GLN A 144 9.58 -4.27 -18.38
C GLN A 144 8.52 -3.47 -17.60
N TYR A 145 8.51 -3.61 -16.26
CA TYR A 145 7.66 -2.77 -15.40
C TYR A 145 7.97 -1.30 -15.63
N GLN A 146 6.93 -0.49 -15.84
CA GLN A 146 6.98 0.96 -15.76
C GLN A 146 6.71 1.42 -14.34
N PHE A 147 6.91 2.71 -14.10
CA PHE A 147 6.68 3.32 -12.80
C PHE A 147 5.22 3.16 -12.33
N SER A 148 4.25 3.23 -13.24
CA SER A 148 2.83 2.93 -12.96
C SER A 148 2.64 1.56 -12.33
N GLU A 149 3.22 0.49 -12.90
CA GLU A 149 3.05 -0.87 -12.36
C GLU A 149 3.78 -1.04 -11.01
N ILE A 150 4.91 -0.35 -10.80
CA ILE A 150 5.59 -0.36 -9.49
C ILE A 150 4.73 0.32 -8.43
N PHE A 151 4.16 1.48 -8.72
CA PHE A 151 3.26 2.18 -7.79
C PHE A 151 1.97 1.39 -7.54
N LEU A 152 1.36 0.82 -8.59
CA LEU A 152 0.16 0.00 -8.43
C LEU A 152 0.45 -1.27 -7.60
N SER A 153 1.60 -1.90 -7.80
CA SER A 153 2.04 -3.01 -6.95
C SER A 153 2.06 -2.60 -5.48
N LEU A 154 2.68 -1.46 -5.15
CA LEU A 154 2.70 -0.92 -3.78
C LEU A 154 1.29 -0.58 -3.27
N PHE A 155 0.47 0.08 -4.08
CA PHE A 155 -0.91 0.47 -3.73
C PHE A 155 -1.78 -0.75 -3.42
N PHE A 156 -1.79 -1.76 -4.29
CA PHE A 156 -2.52 -3.00 -4.04
C PHE A 156 -1.90 -3.82 -2.91
N GLY A 157 -0.58 -3.76 -2.74
CA GLY A 157 0.12 -4.31 -1.57
C GLY A 157 -0.37 -3.68 -0.26
N LEU A 158 -0.58 -2.37 -0.22
CA LEU A 158 -1.20 -1.67 0.91
C LEU A 158 -2.67 -2.09 1.11
N GLY A 159 -3.42 -2.28 0.02
CA GLY A 159 -4.77 -2.87 0.06
C GLY A 159 -4.80 -4.26 0.70
N LEU A 160 -3.75 -5.06 0.49
CA LEU A 160 -3.50 -6.35 1.14
C LEU A 160 -2.83 -6.23 2.52
N ARG A 161 -2.57 -5.01 3.00
CA ARG A 161 -1.92 -4.71 4.28
C ARG A 161 -0.52 -5.28 4.40
N LEU A 162 0.22 -5.31 3.29
CA LEU A 162 1.64 -5.64 3.32
C LEU A 162 2.40 -4.53 4.06
N PRO A 163 3.08 -4.83 5.19
CA PRO A 163 3.67 -3.80 6.04
C PRO A 163 4.97 -3.20 5.49
N SER A 164 5.51 -3.75 4.40
CA SER A 164 6.76 -3.30 3.80
C SER A 164 6.93 -3.85 2.38
N ILE A 165 7.87 -3.26 1.63
CA ILE A 165 8.29 -3.77 0.31
C ILE A 165 8.70 -5.25 0.38
N GLU A 166 9.35 -5.69 1.46
CA GLU A 166 9.76 -7.10 1.62
C GLU A 166 8.58 -8.07 1.72
N ALA A 167 7.47 -7.62 2.29
CA ALA A 167 6.29 -8.45 2.47
C ALA A 167 5.63 -8.84 1.15
N HIS A 168 6.00 -8.23 0.02
CA HIS A 168 5.57 -8.68 -1.32
C HIS A 168 6.03 -10.11 -1.64
N LYS A 169 7.06 -10.64 -0.95
CA LYS A 169 7.44 -12.08 -1.03
C LYS A 169 6.37 -13.04 -0.51
N LEU A 170 5.41 -12.54 0.27
CA LEU A 170 4.36 -13.36 0.87
C LEU A 170 3.20 -13.60 -0.10
N VAL A 171 3.05 -12.74 -1.12
CA VAL A 171 1.95 -12.80 -2.08
C VAL A 171 2.38 -13.57 -3.33
N ASN A 172 1.48 -14.39 -3.87
CA ASN A 172 1.72 -15.05 -5.14
C ASN A 172 1.77 -14.01 -6.28
N PRO A 173 2.91 -13.85 -6.99
CA PRO A 173 3.04 -12.81 -7.99
C PRO A 173 2.06 -12.93 -9.15
N SER A 174 1.68 -14.15 -9.55
CA SER A 174 0.73 -14.35 -10.66
C SER A 174 -0.71 -14.06 -10.26
N GLN A 175 -0.99 -13.88 -8.97
CA GLN A 175 -2.32 -13.53 -8.45
C GLN A 175 -2.43 -12.02 -8.19
N LEU A 176 -1.32 -11.37 -7.85
CA LEU A 176 -1.26 -9.93 -7.62
C LEU A 176 -1.06 -9.13 -8.91
N GLY A 177 -0.19 -9.59 -9.81
CA GLY A 177 0.09 -8.92 -11.09
C GLY A 177 -1.14 -8.57 -11.93
N PRO A 178 -2.12 -9.49 -12.08
CA PRO A 178 -3.31 -9.22 -12.87
C PRO A 178 -4.14 -8.01 -12.40
N LEU A 179 -4.03 -7.61 -11.11
CA LEU A 179 -4.71 -6.42 -10.61
C LEU A 179 -4.25 -5.13 -11.29
N PHE A 180 -3.07 -5.11 -11.88
CA PHE A 180 -2.52 -3.92 -12.55
C PHE A 180 -2.00 -4.24 -13.95
N GLY A 181 -2.65 -5.19 -14.63
CA GLY A 181 -2.37 -5.46 -16.04
C GLY A 181 -1.05 -6.18 -16.30
N MET A 182 -0.50 -6.91 -15.32
CA MET A 182 0.75 -7.66 -15.48
C MET A 182 0.54 -9.15 -15.27
N LEU A 183 1.32 -9.99 -15.99
CA LEU A 183 1.30 -11.45 -15.77
C LEU A 183 1.75 -11.82 -14.35
N ARG A 184 2.65 -11.02 -13.78
CA ARG A 184 3.23 -11.20 -12.44
C ARG A 184 3.46 -9.85 -11.80
N SER A 185 3.40 -9.78 -10.48
CA SER A 185 3.85 -8.61 -9.74
C SER A 185 5.39 -8.57 -9.65
N PRO A 186 6.00 -7.38 -9.53
CA PRO A 186 7.44 -7.25 -9.30
C PRO A 186 7.83 -7.83 -7.94
N ASP A 187 9.04 -8.37 -7.84
CA ASP A 187 9.62 -8.80 -6.56
C ASP A 187 10.22 -7.61 -5.78
N PRO A 188 10.54 -7.75 -4.49
CA PRO A 188 11.05 -6.64 -3.68
C PRO A 188 12.35 -6.01 -4.17
N ILE A 189 13.21 -6.77 -4.87
CA ILE A 189 14.46 -6.22 -5.42
C ILE A 189 14.12 -5.32 -6.60
N THR A 190 13.25 -5.79 -7.49
CA THR A 190 12.74 -4.99 -8.61
C THR A 190 12.06 -3.71 -8.11
N ILE A 191 11.15 -3.79 -7.12
CA ILE A 191 10.48 -2.60 -6.56
C ILE A 191 11.50 -1.58 -6.07
N ARG A 192 12.52 -1.99 -5.29
CA ARG A 192 13.53 -1.06 -4.78
C ARG A 192 14.35 -0.42 -5.87
N LEU A 193 14.83 -1.21 -6.83
CA LEU A 193 15.60 -0.70 -7.96
C LEU A 193 14.84 0.43 -8.68
N TRP A 194 13.55 0.22 -8.93
CA TRP A 194 12.72 1.23 -9.59
C TRP A 194 12.47 2.45 -8.72
N LEU A 195 12.26 2.29 -7.41
CA LEU A 195 12.15 3.43 -6.49
C LEU A 195 13.44 4.25 -6.43
N ASP A 196 14.61 3.62 -6.49
CA ASP A 196 15.90 4.32 -6.54
C ASP A 196 16.01 5.13 -7.84
N ILE A 197 15.66 4.55 -8.99
CA ILE A 197 15.63 5.25 -10.28
C ILE A 197 14.62 6.42 -10.27
N MET A 198 13.44 6.24 -9.66
CA MET A 198 12.47 7.34 -9.50
C MET A 198 13.05 8.48 -8.67
N ALA A 199 13.74 8.16 -7.57
CA ALA A 199 14.30 9.15 -6.66
C ALA A 199 15.34 10.04 -7.37
N GLU A 200 16.15 9.48 -8.28
CA GLU A 200 17.12 10.25 -9.07
C GLU A 200 16.49 11.32 -9.96
N LYS A 201 15.21 11.18 -10.33
CA LYS A 201 14.51 12.17 -11.17
C LYS A 201 14.13 13.45 -10.42
N ASN A 202 14.10 13.43 -9.09
CA ASN A 202 13.73 14.58 -8.25
C ASN A 202 12.37 15.23 -8.62
N LEU A 203 11.39 14.40 -8.97
CA LEU A 203 10.04 14.85 -9.39
C LEU A 203 8.97 14.72 -8.29
N VAL A 204 9.36 14.29 -7.08
CA VAL A 204 8.43 13.94 -6.00
C VAL A 204 7.51 15.11 -5.65
N ASP A 205 8.04 16.31 -5.49
CA ASP A 205 7.25 17.50 -5.12
C ASP A 205 6.18 17.83 -6.18
N SER A 206 6.56 17.80 -7.47
CA SER A 206 5.62 17.97 -8.60
C SER A 206 4.47 16.97 -8.55
N VAL A 207 4.77 15.70 -8.25
CA VAL A 207 3.76 14.65 -8.20
C VAL A 207 2.86 14.78 -6.97
N ILE A 208 3.40 15.15 -5.81
CA ILE A 208 2.63 15.45 -4.60
C ILE A 208 1.66 16.60 -4.85
N ASP A 209 2.12 17.69 -5.46
CA ASP A 209 1.30 18.85 -5.78
C ASP A 209 0.15 18.49 -6.73
N LYS A 210 0.46 17.76 -7.81
CA LYS A 210 -0.56 17.30 -8.76
C LYS A 210 -1.60 16.39 -8.11
N PHE A 211 -1.15 15.47 -7.26
CA PHE A 211 -2.04 14.60 -6.49
C PHE A 211 -2.95 15.44 -5.59
N ALA A 212 -2.38 16.36 -4.81
CA ALA A 212 -3.13 17.21 -3.89
C ALA A 212 -4.20 18.04 -4.62
N ILE A 213 -3.84 18.66 -5.76
CA ILE A 213 -4.78 19.43 -6.59
C ILE A 213 -5.94 18.55 -7.08
N LYS A 214 -5.64 17.33 -7.56
CA LYS A 214 -6.71 16.41 -8.00
C LYS A 214 -7.59 15.95 -6.85
N ALA A 215 -7.01 15.60 -5.70
CA ALA A 215 -7.74 15.17 -4.52
C ALA A 215 -8.72 16.25 -4.02
N LEU A 216 -8.31 17.53 -4.08
CA LEU A 216 -9.18 18.66 -3.77
C LEU A 216 -10.30 18.83 -4.80
N ARG A 217 -9.99 18.74 -6.10
CA ARG A 217 -10.97 18.89 -7.19
C ARG A 217 -12.06 17.82 -7.16
N MET A 218 -11.72 16.59 -6.79
CA MET A 218 -12.68 15.49 -6.67
C MET A 218 -13.47 15.50 -5.36
N GLY A 219 -13.22 16.46 -4.45
CA GLY A 219 -13.87 16.51 -3.14
C GLY A 219 -13.43 15.41 -2.16
N ALA A 220 -12.32 14.71 -2.46
CA ALA A 220 -11.77 13.70 -1.58
C ALA A 220 -11.18 14.28 -0.30
N ILE A 221 -10.91 15.59 -0.28
CA ILE A 221 -10.35 16.36 0.84
C ILE A 221 -11.21 17.62 1.05
N ASP A 222 -11.47 17.95 2.31
CA ASP A 222 -12.18 19.17 2.68
C ASP A 222 -11.19 20.36 2.76
N PRO A 223 -11.33 21.41 1.93
CA PRO A 223 -10.38 22.51 1.88
C PRO A 223 -10.61 23.59 2.95
N GLU A 224 -11.64 23.50 3.80
CA GLU A 224 -11.97 24.58 4.73
C GLU A 224 -10.88 24.85 5.77
N VAL A 225 -10.32 23.77 6.34
CA VAL A 225 -9.28 23.85 7.38
C VAL A 225 -8.29 22.71 7.19
N PHE A 226 -7.00 23.08 7.21
CA PHE A 226 -5.90 22.13 7.22
C PHE A 226 -5.19 22.08 8.58
N PHE A 227 -4.83 20.87 8.98
CA PHE A 227 -3.99 20.56 10.13
C PHE A 227 -2.63 20.09 9.62
N ILE A 228 -1.56 20.59 10.24
CA ILE A 228 -0.20 20.18 9.96
C ILE A 228 0.34 19.48 11.19
N ASP A 229 0.75 18.23 11.05
CA ASP A 229 1.28 17.42 12.14
C ASP A 229 2.67 16.87 11.79
N GLY A 230 3.65 17.20 12.62
CA GLY A 230 5.06 16.85 12.47
C GLY A 230 5.42 15.63 13.29
N HIS A 231 5.99 14.61 12.66
CA HIS A 231 6.45 13.39 13.32
C HIS A 231 7.93 13.13 13.01
N PHE A 232 8.69 12.75 14.03
CA PHE A 232 10.06 12.31 13.85
C PHE A 232 10.09 10.86 13.32
N LEU A 233 10.70 10.65 12.15
CA LEU A 233 10.89 9.35 11.52
C LEU A 233 12.31 8.84 11.78
N PRO A 234 12.51 7.93 12.76
CA PRO A 234 13.83 7.41 13.06
C PRO A 234 14.36 6.54 11.91
N TYR A 235 15.59 6.79 11.52
CA TYR A 235 16.32 6.02 10.51
C TYR A 235 17.36 5.11 11.17
N TYR A 236 17.23 3.81 10.91
CA TYR A 236 18.12 2.78 11.45
C TYR A 236 19.11 2.21 10.43
N GLY A 237 19.11 2.73 9.20
CA GLY A 237 20.01 2.28 8.16
C GLY A 237 21.42 2.86 8.31
N LEU A 238 22.25 2.57 7.31
CA LEU A 238 23.68 2.89 7.32
C LEU A 238 24.01 4.29 6.78
N SER A 239 23.08 4.93 6.08
CA SER A 239 23.28 6.29 5.56
C SER A 239 23.58 7.30 6.66
N LEU A 240 24.42 8.27 6.32
CA LEU A 240 24.74 9.39 7.19
C LEU A 240 23.59 10.40 7.13
N LEU A 241 22.84 10.49 8.22
CA LEU A 241 21.78 11.49 8.41
C LEU A 241 22.07 12.29 9.69
N ALA A 242 21.56 13.51 9.71
CA ALA A 242 21.49 14.33 10.91
C ALA A 242 20.66 13.64 12.01
N LYS A 243 20.84 14.09 13.26
CA LYS A 243 20.11 13.54 14.40
C LYS A 243 19.03 14.50 14.84
N GLY A 244 17.81 14.01 14.96
CA GLY A 244 16.70 14.73 15.59
C GLY A 244 16.34 14.14 16.95
N TYR A 245 15.55 14.86 17.74
CA TYR A 245 15.11 14.41 19.06
C TYR A 245 13.85 13.56 18.96
N HIS A 246 13.97 12.26 19.21
CA HIS A 246 12.81 11.37 19.27
C HIS A 246 12.10 11.51 20.62
N THR A 247 10.99 12.25 20.64
CA THR A 247 10.23 12.59 21.87
C THR A 247 9.77 11.36 22.68
N VAL A 248 9.23 10.34 22.03
CA VAL A 248 8.78 9.10 22.71
C VAL A 248 9.92 8.35 23.39
N ARG A 249 11.10 8.28 22.74
CA ARG A 249 12.29 7.60 23.29
C ARG A 249 13.15 8.51 24.16
N ARG A 250 12.92 9.83 24.10
CA ARG A 250 13.68 10.88 24.78
C ARG A 250 15.17 10.85 24.46
N GLN A 251 15.51 10.62 23.19
CA GLN A 251 16.89 10.43 22.74
C GLN A 251 17.11 11.05 21.37
N LEU A 252 18.34 11.53 21.11
CA LEU A 252 18.78 11.93 19.79
C LEU A 252 19.03 10.70 18.92
N LEU A 253 18.32 10.61 17.80
CA LEU A 253 18.42 9.52 16.85
C LEU A 253 18.61 10.07 15.44
N LYS A 254 19.26 9.31 14.57
CA LYS A 254 19.30 9.64 13.14
C LYS A 254 17.90 9.55 12.58
N GLY A 255 17.52 10.45 11.68
CA GLY A 255 16.19 10.43 11.08
C GLY A 255 15.86 11.69 10.32
N ASN A 256 14.61 11.74 9.88
CA ASN A 256 14.00 12.86 9.19
C ASN A 256 12.74 13.28 9.94
N GLU A 257 12.26 14.49 9.70
CA GLU A 257 10.93 14.92 10.12
C GLU A 257 9.96 14.74 8.96
N ILE A 258 8.77 14.22 9.25
CA ILE A 258 7.68 14.16 8.29
C ILE A 258 6.55 15.07 8.77
N TYR A 259 6.12 15.97 7.90
CA TYR A 259 4.99 16.84 8.12
C TYR A 259 3.83 16.33 7.27
N VAL A 260 2.71 16.01 7.89
CA VAL A 260 1.51 15.56 7.19
C VAL A 260 0.46 16.66 7.25
N VAL A 261 -0.07 17.03 6.08
CA VAL A 261 -1.18 17.98 5.95
C VAL A 261 -2.46 17.18 5.81
N SER A 262 -3.44 17.42 6.69
CA SER A 262 -4.73 16.71 6.70
C SER A 262 -5.91 17.68 6.81
N ASP A 263 -7.08 17.26 6.34
CA ASP A 263 -8.31 18.04 6.52
C ASP A 263 -8.94 17.89 7.92
N ILE A 264 -10.07 18.56 8.14
CA ILE A 264 -10.88 18.47 9.37
C ILE A 264 -11.36 17.05 9.72
N ARG A 265 -11.41 16.16 8.73
CA ARG A 265 -11.77 14.74 8.90
C ARG A 265 -10.54 13.86 9.08
N LYS A 266 -9.34 14.44 9.20
CA LYS A 266 -8.05 13.75 9.31
C LYS A 266 -7.69 12.92 8.08
N ARG A 267 -8.23 13.27 6.91
CA ARG A 267 -7.83 12.67 5.64
C ARG A 267 -6.51 13.32 5.20
N PRO A 268 -5.44 12.54 4.96
CA PRO A 268 -4.16 13.11 4.53
C PRO A 268 -4.28 13.62 3.09
N LEU A 269 -3.83 14.85 2.87
CA LEU A 269 -3.76 15.48 1.54
C LEU A 269 -2.37 15.30 0.93
N MET A 270 -1.33 15.64 1.70
CA MET A 270 0.06 15.56 1.29
C MET A 270 0.98 15.41 2.51
N PHE A 271 2.22 15.05 2.26
CA PHE A 271 3.26 15.03 3.27
C PHE A 271 4.56 15.59 2.70
N ILE A 272 5.39 16.15 3.58
CA ILE A 272 6.73 16.63 3.26
C ILE A 272 7.69 15.91 4.19
N THR A 273 8.82 15.46 3.67
CA THR A 273 9.89 14.86 4.48
C THR A 273 11.11 15.76 4.42
N GLU A 274 11.56 16.23 5.58
CA GLU A 274 12.71 17.10 5.71
C GLU A 274 13.82 16.42 6.51
N GLY A 275 15.06 16.64 6.10
CA GLY A 275 16.21 16.24 6.90
C GLY A 275 16.23 17.00 8.20
N CYS A 276 16.64 16.37 9.30
CA CYS A 276 16.86 17.14 10.53
C CYS A 276 17.98 18.16 10.28
N GLU A 277 17.80 19.39 10.74
CA GLU A 277 18.88 20.38 10.71
C GLU A 277 19.99 19.97 11.69
N ILE A 278 21.23 20.28 11.33
CA ILE A 278 22.38 20.15 12.22
C ILE A 278 22.53 21.51 12.89
N ASP A 279 22.10 21.62 14.16
CA ASP A 279 22.53 22.72 15.04
C ASP A 279 24.03 22.66 15.32
#